data_AF-A0A317K492-F1
#
_entry.id   AF-A0A317K492-F1
#
_cell.length_a   1.000
_cell.length_b   1.000
_cell.length_c   1.000
_cell.angle_alpha   90.00
_cell.angle_beta   90.00
_cell.angle_gamma   90.00
#
_symmetry.space_group_name_H-M   'P 1'
#
loop_
_entity.id
_entity.type
_entity.pdbx_description
1 polymer ?
#
loop_
_entity_poly.entity_id
_entity_poly.type
_entity_poly.pdbx_seq_one_letter_code
_entity_poly.pdbx_strand_id
1 'polypeptide(L)'
;MAEPARRGGPASRAAASVAAGCTVAGAVAVTVAVVAGPGPGLTGYVSEAGIAGTGYARTYRIGVFALATALLLLAAALPPALRATAGLLAAGGVCTVVSGAVTCSAGCPLPPFERATVADLVHGGASIAATASVVLAMLALLTTPGAPAALRRIAGLGAVLAVPLAAAIGLALLLVGRGGLVGTLERLLLAVVAGWGLVTATTLGLAADRDGRVNRP
;
A
#
# COMPACT_ATOMS: atom_id res chain seq x y z
N MET A 1 -33.64 10.52 14.67
CA MET A 1 -33.43 10.91 13.26
C MET A 1 -31.94 10.97 13.01
N ALA A 2 -31.38 10.01 12.27
CA ALA A 2 -29.97 10.05 11.88
C ALA A 2 -29.84 11.03 10.71
N GLU A 3 -29.00 12.05 10.88
CA GLU A 3 -28.65 12.99 9.83
C GLU A 3 -28.07 12.20 8.64
N PRO A 4 -28.54 12.45 7.39
CA PRO A 4 -27.99 11.76 6.24
C PRO A 4 -26.53 12.18 6.10
N ALA A 5 -25.62 11.24 6.40
CA ALA A 5 -24.19 11.43 6.24
C ALA A 5 -23.92 12.05 4.86
N ARG A 6 -23.41 13.29 4.83
CA ARG A 6 -23.05 13.98 3.59
C ARG A 6 -22.15 13.05 2.78
N ARG A 7 -22.66 12.55 1.66
CA ARG A 7 -21.91 11.76 0.69
C ARG A 7 -20.79 12.63 0.10
N GLY A 8 -19.66 12.00 -0.23
CA GLY A 8 -18.40 12.67 -0.60
C GLY A 8 -18.56 13.73 -1.68
N GLY A 9 -18.14 14.96 -1.35
CA GLY A 9 -18.12 16.09 -2.28
C GLY A 9 -17.12 15.92 -3.43
N PRO A 10 -17.06 16.87 -4.39
CA PRO A 10 -16.18 16.79 -5.57
C PRO A 10 -14.69 16.57 -5.22
N ALA A 11 -14.23 17.12 -4.09
CA ALA A 11 -12.87 16.92 -3.59
C ALA A 11 -12.53 15.45 -3.25
N SER A 12 -13.47 14.71 -2.65
CA SER A 12 -13.30 13.28 -2.34
C SER A 12 -13.19 12.44 -3.64
N ARG A 13 -13.91 12.83 -4.69
CA ARG A 13 -13.84 12.18 -6.02
C ARG A 13 -12.51 12.40 -6.69
N ALA A 14 -12.04 13.65 -6.68
CA ALA A 14 -10.74 14.02 -7.21
C ALA A 14 -9.64 13.25 -6.46
N ALA A 15 -9.68 13.23 -5.12
CA ALA A 15 -8.74 12.47 -4.31
C ALA A 15 -8.74 10.97 -4.65
N ALA A 16 -9.91 10.34 -4.78
CA ALA A 16 -10.02 8.93 -5.16
C ALA A 16 -9.46 8.65 -6.58
N SER A 17 -9.73 9.53 -7.54
CA SER A 17 -9.26 9.38 -8.93
C SER A 17 -7.75 9.56 -9.03
N VAL A 18 -7.21 10.57 -8.34
CA VAL A 18 -5.76 10.81 -8.27
C VAL A 18 -5.08 9.67 -7.51
N ALA A 19 -5.69 9.14 -6.44
CA ALA A 19 -5.18 7.96 -5.73
C ALA A 19 -5.03 6.76 -6.68
N ALA A 20 -6.05 6.47 -7.50
CA ALA A 20 -5.97 5.39 -8.48
C ALA A 20 -4.84 5.60 -9.50
N GLY A 21 -4.68 6.82 -10.01
CA GLY A 21 -3.58 7.18 -10.92
C GLY A 21 -2.21 7.03 -10.27
N CYS A 22 -2.05 7.50 -9.03
CA CYS A 22 -0.84 7.35 -8.24
C CYS A 22 -0.52 5.88 -7.93
N THR A 23 -1.52 5.04 -7.68
CA THR A 23 -1.32 3.60 -7.48
C THR A 23 -0.75 2.94 -8.74
N VAL A 24 -1.34 3.22 -9.91
CA VAL A 24 -0.88 2.65 -11.19
C VAL A 24 0.53 3.16 -11.52
N ALA A 25 0.75 4.47 -11.50
CA ALA A 25 2.04 5.08 -11.79
C ALA A 25 3.13 4.57 -10.84
N GLY A 26 2.81 4.47 -9.55
CA GLY A 26 3.71 3.97 -8.52
C GLY A 26 4.08 2.51 -8.71
N ALA A 27 3.08 1.63 -8.91
CA ALA A 27 3.30 0.22 -9.14
C ALA A 27 4.12 -0.05 -10.42
N VAL A 28 3.85 0.68 -11.51
CA VAL A 28 4.61 0.59 -12.76
C VAL A 28 6.06 1.05 -12.54
N ALA A 29 6.28 2.19 -11.89
CA ALA A 29 7.63 2.71 -11.64
C ALA A 29 8.47 1.75 -10.77
N VAL A 30 7.88 1.18 -9.71
CA VAL A 30 8.53 0.15 -8.88
C VAL A 30 8.83 -1.10 -9.71
N THR A 31 7.87 -1.59 -10.50
CA THR A 31 8.06 -2.78 -11.34
C THR A 31 9.18 -2.59 -12.35
N VAL A 32 9.22 -1.44 -13.03
CA VAL A 32 10.29 -1.08 -13.98
C VAL A 32 11.64 -1.03 -13.25
N ALA A 33 11.71 -0.42 -12.07
CA ALA A 33 12.96 -0.38 -11.31
C ALA A 33 13.45 -1.77 -10.87
N VAL A 34 12.54 -2.68 -10.52
CA VAL A 34 12.87 -4.07 -10.15
C VAL A 34 13.32 -4.90 -11.35
N VAL A 35 12.66 -4.77 -12.50
CA VAL A 35 12.92 -5.60 -13.69
C VAL A 35 14.12 -5.09 -14.50
N ALA A 36 14.27 -3.77 -14.64
CA ALA A 36 15.33 -3.17 -15.43
C ALA A 36 16.58 -2.79 -14.59
N GLY A 37 16.46 -2.80 -13.26
CA GLY A 37 17.56 -2.46 -12.36
C GLY A 37 18.66 -3.53 -12.31
N PRO A 38 19.92 -3.15 -11.98
CA PRO A 38 21.06 -4.07 -11.87
C PRO A 38 21.04 -4.94 -10.60
N GLY A 39 19.96 -4.91 -9.82
CA GLY A 39 19.79 -5.73 -8.61
C GLY A 39 19.51 -7.20 -8.96
N PRO A 40 19.23 -8.06 -7.96
CA PRO A 40 18.92 -9.49 -8.19
C PRO A 40 17.61 -9.75 -8.96
N GLY A 41 17.01 -8.73 -9.57
CA GLY A 41 15.79 -8.84 -10.36
C GLY A 41 14.62 -9.42 -9.57
N LEU A 42 14.06 -10.52 -10.06
CA LEU A 42 12.92 -11.20 -9.44
C LEU A 42 13.29 -12.09 -8.24
N THR A 43 14.58 -12.27 -7.93
CA THR A 43 15.02 -13.22 -6.90
C THR A 43 15.39 -12.59 -5.55
N GLY A 44 15.54 -11.25 -5.46
CA GLY A 44 15.78 -10.52 -4.20
C GLY A 44 14.58 -9.70 -3.73
N TYR A 45 14.74 -8.79 -2.77
CA TYR A 45 13.64 -7.93 -2.31
C TYR A 45 13.27 -6.84 -3.32
N VAL A 46 12.03 -6.34 -3.27
CA VAL A 46 11.60 -5.19 -4.10
C VAL A 46 12.38 -3.93 -3.71
N SER A 47 12.71 -3.79 -2.43
CA SER A 47 13.48 -2.67 -1.86
C SER A 47 14.92 -2.58 -2.37
N GLU A 48 15.50 -3.66 -2.88
CA GLU A 48 16.86 -3.66 -3.42
C GLU A 48 16.98 -2.84 -4.72
N ALA A 49 15.87 -2.59 -5.42
CA ALA A 49 15.84 -1.64 -6.54
C ALA A 49 16.13 -0.19 -6.10
N GLY A 50 16.04 0.10 -4.79
CA GLY A 50 16.29 1.41 -4.19
C GLY A 50 17.72 1.68 -3.74
N ILE A 51 18.64 0.70 -3.86
CA ILE A 51 20.02 0.82 -3.39
C ILE A 51 20.71 2.01 -4.07
N ALA A 52 21.36 2.86 -3.26
CA ALA A 52 22.06 4.05 -3.72
C ALA A 52 23.19 3.74 -4.72
N GLY A 53 23.35 4.59 -5.74
CA GLY A 53 24.38 4.42 -6.77
C GLY A 53 23.92 3.69 -8.03
N THR A 54 22.68 3.17 -8.07
CA THR A 54 22.08 2.58 -9.28
C THR A 54 21.24 3.62 -10.05
N GLY A 55 21.26 3.57 -11.38
CA GLY A 55 20.44 4.49 -12.22
C GLY A 55 18.94 4.40 -11.98
N TYR A 56 18.46 3.27 -11.41
CA TYR A 56 17.05 2.99 -11.18
C TYR A 56 16.56 3.31 -9.76
N ALA A 57 17.47 3.65 -8.83
CA ALA A 57 17.11 4.02 -7.46
C ALA A 57 16.16 5.23 -7.41
N ARG A 58 16.30 6.17 -8.35
CA ARG A 58 15.41 7.33 -8.46
C ARG A 58 14.01 6.91 -8.91
N THR A 59 13.92 6.04 -9.92
CA THR A 59 12.66 5.49 -10.44
C THR A 59 11.92 4.71 -9.35
N TYR A 60 12.63 3.87 -8.60
CA TYR A 60 12.09 3.16 -7.44
C TYR A 60 11.48 4.12 -6.43
N ARG A 61 12.23 5.15 -6.00
CA ARG A 61 11.75 6.13 -5.00
C ARG A 61 10.55 6.94 -5.48
N ILE A 62 10.54 7.37 -6.74
CA ILE A 62 9.37 8.02 -7.35
C ILE A 62 8.16 7.09 -7.25
N GLY A 63 8.34 5.81 -7.55
CA GLY A 63 7.29 4.81 -7.43
C GLY A 63 6.77 4.65 -6.00
N VAL A 64 7.67 4.53 -5.02
CA VAL A 64 7.31 4.42 -3.59
C VAL A 64 6.57 5.67 -3.10
N PHE A 65 7.03 6.87 -3.45
CA PHE A 65 6.35 8.11 -3.06
C PHE A 65 4.99 8.29 -3.76
N ALA A 66 4.85 7.83 -4.99
CA ALA A 66 3.55 7.78 -5.67
C ALA A 66 2.58 6.83 -4.95
N LEU A 67 3.03 5.63 -4.54
CA LEU A 67 2.22 4.70 -3.75
C LEU A 67 1.84 5.30 -2.38
N ALA A 68 2.77 5.97 -1.70
CA ALA A 68 2.49 6.67 -0.45
C ALA A 68 1.42 7.77 -0.63
N THR A 69 1.54 8.54 -1.71
CA THR A 69 0.56 9.58 -2.08
C THR A 69 -0.81 8.97 -2.34
N ALA A 70 -0.87 7.81 -3.01
CA ALA A 70 -2.11 7.10 -3.24
C ALA A 70 -2.80 6.70 -1.92
N LEU A 71 -2.06 6.19 -0.93
CA LEU A 71 -2.61 5.83 0.39
C LEU A 71 -3.17 7.04 1.13
N LEU A 72 -2.44 8.16 1.13
CA LEU A 72 -2.86 9.41 1.77
C LEU A 72 -4.11 10.01 1.10
N LEU A 73 -4.17 10.01 -0.23
CA LEU A 73 -5.32 10.48 -0.99
C LEU A 73 -6.52 9.55 -0.81
N LEU A 74 -6.31 8.24 -0.75
CA LEU A 74 -7.36 7.28 -0.47
C LEU A 74 -7.93 7.48 0.94
N ALA A 75 -7.08 7.75 1.94
CA ALA A 75 -7.52 8.12 3.28
C ALA A 75 -8.39 9.38 3.27
N ALA A 76 -7.97 10.42 2.53
CA ALA A 76 -8.72 11.67 2.40
C ALA A 76 -10.05 11.51 1.63
N ALA A 77 -10.15 10.53 0.74
CA ALA A 77 -11.36 10.25 -0.03
C ALA A 77 -12.45 9.54 0.78
N LEU A 78 -12.10 8.89 1.90
CA LEU A 78 -13.03 8.11 2.70
C LEU A 78 -14.03 9.02 3.47
N PRO A 79 -15.30 8.59 3.61
CA PRO A 79 -16.28 9.32 4.40
C PRO A 79 -15.92 9.31 5.90
N PRO A 80 -16.39 10.31 6.69
CA PRO A 80 -16.09 10.41 8.12
C PRO A 80 -16.51 9.21 8.98
N ALA A 81 -17.46 8.40 8.50
CA ALA A 81 -17.87 7.15 9.16
C ALA A 81 -16.77 6.07 9.12
N LEU A 82 -15.81 6.18 8.20
CA LEU A 82 -14.70 5.23 8.01
C LEU A 82 -13.37 5.80 8.54
N ARG A 83 -13.43 6.63 9.59
CA ARG A 83 -12.27 7.32 10.19
C ARG A 83 -11.16 6.38 10.65
N ALA A 84 -11.49 5.21 11.19
CA ALA A 84 -10.50 4.21 11.59
C ALA A 84 -9.70 3.69 10.38
N THR A 85 -10.39 3.32 9.30
CA THR A 85 -9.76 2.92 8.02
C THR A 85 -8.92 4.06 7.45
N ALA A 86 -9.42 5.30 7.46
CA ALA A 86 -8.68 6.46 6.98
C ALA A 86 -7.39 6.68 7.80
N GLY A 87 -7.45 6.58 9.13
CA GLY A 87 -6.29 6.69 10.00
C GLY A 87 -5.23 5.62 9.73
N LEU A 88 -5.66 4.37 9.51
CA LEU A 88 -4.76 3.28 9.15
C LEU A 88 -4.10 3.50 7.77
N LEU A 89 -4.87 3.93 6.76
CA LEU A 89 -4.30 4.26 5.44
C LEU A 89 -3.33 5.45 5.53
N ALA A 90 -3.64 6.45 6.35
CA ALA A 90 -2.75 7.59 6.56
C ALA A 90 -1.44 7.16 7.24
N ALA A 91 -1.52 6.34 8.29
CA ALA A 91 -0.34 5.75 8.94
C ALA A 91 0.48 4.93 7.94
N GLY A 92 -0.18 4.10 7.13
CA GLY A 92 0.47 3.32 6.08
C GLY A 92 1.18 4.19 5.04
N GLY A 93 0.55 5.29 4.62
CA GLY A 93 1.15 6.29 3.74
C GLY A 93 2.41 6.93 4.34
N VAL A 94 2.35 7.38 5.59
CA VAL A 94 3.50 7.96 6.30
C VAL A 94 4.64 6.96 6.44
N CYS A 95 4.36 5.73 6.86
CA CYS A 95 5.36 4.66 6.94
C CYS A 95 5.97 4.34 5.56
N THR A 96 5.17 4.39 4.49
CA THR A 96 5.69 4.22 3.11
C THR A 96 6.64 5.35 2.72
N VAL A 97 6.34 6.61 3.10
CA VAL A 97 7.27 7.73 2.90
C VAL A 97 8.58 7.50 3.66
N VAL A 98 8.51 7.09 4.92
CA VAL A 98 9.71 6.80 5.74
C VAL A 98 10.54 5.68 5.10
N SER A 99 9.90 4.59 4.69
CA SER A 99 10.55 3.48 3.99
C SER A 99 11.25 3.93 2.69
N GLY A 100 10.58 4.75 1.88
CA GLY A 100 11.15 5.27 0.62
C GLY A 100 12.25 6.33 0.81
N ALA A 101 12.24 7.05 1.93
CA ALA A 101 13.23 8.07 2.25
C ALA A 101 14.54 7.48 2.80
N VAL A 102 14.46 6.36 3.52
CA VAL A 102 15.61 5.69 4.11
C VAL A 102 16.14 4.61 3.17
N THR A 103 17.37 4.78 2.70
CA THR A 103 18.04 3.79 1.85
C THR A 103 18.57 2.63 2.70
N CYS A 104 18.12 1.41 2.42
CA CYS A 104 18.70 0.21 3.03
C CYS A 104 20.06 -0.14 2.40
N SER A 105 20.85 -0.92 3.14
CA SER A 105 22.07 -1.59 2.68
C SER A 105 21.74 -2.65 1.64
N ALA A 106 22.73 -3.06 0.84
CA ALA A 106 22.53 -4.12 -0.15
C ALA A 106 22.01 -5.41 0.49
N GLY A 107 20.94 -6.00 -0.09
CA GLY A 107 20.25 -7.16 0.46
C GLY A 107 19.28 -6.88 1.61
N CYS A 108 19.12 -5.62 2.05
CA CYS A 108 18.33 -5.17 3.21
C CYS A 108 18.42 -6.16 4.40
N PRO A 109 19.58 -6.28 5.08
CA PRO A 109 19.82 -7.28 6.10
C PRO A 109 18.84 -7.16 7.27
N LEU A 110 18.35 -8.30 7.77
CA LEU A 110 17.41 -8.38 8.90
C LEU A 110 17.94 -9.31 10.01
N PRO A 111 17.82 -8.91 11.29
CA PRO A 111 18.11 -9.80 12.41
C PRO A 111 17.11 -10.96 12.47
N PRO A 112 17.47 -12.11 13.06
CA PRO A 112 18.77 -12.43 13.66
C PRO A 112 19.82 -12.94 12.66
N PHE A 113 19.44 -13.15 11.40
CA PHE A 113 20.27 -13.85 10.41
C PHE A 113 21.46 -13.01 9.91
N GLU A 114 21.30 -11.69 9.85
CA GLU A 114 22.32 -10.77 9.35
C GLU A 114 22.47 -9.55 10.26
N ARG A 115 23.64 -8.92 10.23
CA ARG A 115 23.89 -7.68 10.97
C ARG A 115 23.23 -6.50 10.24
N ALA A 116 22.08 -6.09 10.75
CA ALA A 116 21.38 -4.90 10.25
C ALA A 116 22.00 -3.61 10.79
N THR A 117 22.04 -2.57 9.96
CA THR A 117 22.28 -1.19 10.40
C THR A 117 20.99 -0.56 10.93
N VAL A 118 21.08 0.60 11.57
CA VAL A 118 19.90 1.38 11.98
C VAL A 118 19.04 1.75 10.76
N ALA A 119 19.66 2.08 9.62
CA ALA A 119 18.93 2.40 8.39
C ALA A 119 18.11 1.21 7.88
N ASP A 120 18.68 0.00 7.95
CA ASP A 120 17.99 -1.24 7.55
C ASP A 120 16.77 -1.51 8.44
N LEU A 121 16.91 -1.31 9.75
CA LEU A 121 15.81 -1.49 10.72
C LEU A 121 14.70 -0.46 10.51
N VAL A 122 15.05 0.81 10.25
CA VAL A 122 14.05 1.86 9.98
C VAL A 122 13.32 1.58 8.67
N HIS A 123 14.05 1.24 7.60
CA HIS A 123 13.46 0.91 6.31
C HIS A 123 12.55 -0.33 6.40
N GLY A 124 13.06 -1.43 6.96
CA GLY A 124 12.32 -2.68 7.10
C GLY A 124 11.12 -2.54 8.03
N GLY A 125 11.32 -1.93 9.20
CA GLY A 125 10.25 -1.67 10.17
C GLY A 125 9.15 -0.78 9.61
N ALA A 126 9.50 0.29 8.89
CA ALA A 126 8.53 1.16 8.22
C ALA A 126 7.76 0.42 7.12
N SER A 127 8.42 -0.46 6.35
CA SER A 127 7.78 -1.26 5.31
C SER A 127 6.78 -2.28 5.86
N ILE A 128 7.16 -2.95 6.96
CA ILE A 128 6.27 -3.88 7.69
C ILE A 128 5.08 -3.11 8.27
N ALA A 129 5.33 -1.98 8.94
CA ALA A 129 4.27 -1.15 9.51
C ALA A 129 3.31 -0.64 8.43
N ALA A 130 3.83 -0.16 7.30
CA ALA A 130 3.02 0.30 6.17
C ALA A 130 2.07 -0.81 5.67
N THR A 131 2.61 -1.99 5.43
CA THR A 131 1.84 -3.14 4.94
C THR A 131 0.81 -3.60 5.96
N ALA A 132 1.21 -3.71 7.23
CA ALA A 132 0.32 -4.06 8.34
C ALA A 132 -0.83 -3.06 8.47
N SER A 133 -0.55 -1.75 8.36
CA SER A 133 -1.59 -0.71 8.40
C SER A 133 -2.62 -0.89 7.28
N VAL A 134 -2.20 -1.22 6.06
CA VAL A 134 -3.15 -1.44 4.95
C VAL A 134 -3.96 -2.72 5.15
N VAL A 135 -3.34 -3.82 5.59
CA VAL A 135 -4.06 -5.07 5.91
C VAL A 135 -5.07 -4.84 7.04
N LEU A 136 -4.67 -4.12 8.10
CA LEU A 136 -5.58 -3.72 9.18
C LEU A 136 -6.69 -2.79 8.68
N ALA A 137 -6.43 -1.93 7.69
CA ALA A 137 -7.47 -1.09 7.08
C ALA A 137 -8.53 -1.95 6.36
N MET A 138 -8.13 -3.03 5.68
CA MET A 138 -9.07 -4.01 5.10
C MET A 138 -9.93 -4.65 6.21
N LEU A 139 -9.31 -5.10 7.30
CA LEU A 139 -10.03 -5.71 8.42
C LEU A 139 -10.96 -4.70 9.11
N ALA A 140 -10.53 -3.45 9.29
CA ALA A 140 -11.33 -2.38 9.87
C ALA A 140 -12.60 -2.10 9.03
N LEU A 141 -12.52 -2.15 7.70
CA LEU A 141 -13.70 -2.00 6.84
C LEU A 141 -14.72 -3.13 7.05
N LEU A 142 -14.26 -4.35 7.35
CA LEU A 142 -15.15 -5.49 7.60
C LEU A 142 -15.92 -5.35 8.92
N THR A 143 -15.29 -4.76 9.92
CA THR A 143 -15.84 -4.59 11.28
C THR A 143 -16.55 -3.27 11.50
N THR A 144 -16.40 -2.29 10.60
CA THR A 144 -17.06 -0.98 10.74
C THR A 144 -18.56 -1.07 10.41
N PRO A 145 -19.46 -0.75 11.37
CA PRO A 145 -20.89 -0.69 11.12
C PRO A 145 -21.23 0.37 10.07
N GLY A 146 -22.13 0.05 9.14
CA GLY A 146 -22.55 0.99 8.09
C GLY A 146 -21.55 1.19 6.95
N ALA A 147 -20.45 0.42 6.91
CA ALA A 147 -19.56 0.41 5.74
C ALA A 147 -20.32 -0.07 4.48
N PRO A 148 -20.21 0.62 3.33
CA PRO A 148 -20.88 0.23 2.10
C PRO A 148 -20.58 -1.21 1.70
N ALA A 149 -21.60 -1.98 1.30
CA ALA A 149 -21.47 -3.41 0.99
C ALA A 149 -20.38 -3.71 -0.05
N ALA A 150 -20.23 -2.84 -1.06
CA ALA A 150 -19.18 -2.96 -2.07
C ALA A 150 -17.78 -2.87 -1.45
N LEU A 151 -17.53 -1.89 -0.59
CA LEU A 151 -16.24 -1.73 0.10
C LEU A 151 -15.95 -2.89 1.05
N ARG A 152 -16.98 -3.40 1.74
CA ARG A 152 -16.83 -4.60 2.59
C ARG A 152 -16.45 -5.82 1.77
N ARG A 153 -17.07 -6.04 0.61
CA ARG A 153 -16.73 -7.16 -0.29
C ARG A 153 -15.29 -7.06 -0.80
N ILE A 154 -14.89 -5.87 -1.26
CA ILE A 154 -13.52 -5.60 -1.73
C ILE A 154 -12.51 -5.84 -0.60
N ALA A 155 -12.79 -5.31 0.60
CA ALA A 155 -11.97 -5.53 1.79
C ALA A 155 -11.89 -6.99 2.21
N GLY A 156 -12.99 -7.75 2.12
CA GLY A 156 -13.01 -9.18 2.42
C GLY A 156 -12.12 -9.97 1.48
N LEU A 157 -12.24 -9.74 0.17
CA LEU A 157 -11.38 -10.39 -0.83
C LEU A 157 -9.90 -10.03 -0.61
N GLY A 158 -9.60 -8.75 -0.36
CA GLY A 158 -8.25 -8.30 -0.05
C GLY A 158 -7.69 -8.97 1.21
N ALA A 159 -8.45 -8.99 2.31
CA ALA A 159 -8.03 -9.56 3.58
C ALA A 159 -7.80 -11.07 3.50
N VAL A 160 -8.67 -11.81 2.81
CA VAL A 160 -8.53 -13.27 2.61
C VAL A 160 -7.21 -13.62 1.91
N LEU A 161 -6.70 -12.75 1.04
CA LEU A 161 -5.43 -12.95 0.36
C LEU A 161 -4.24 -12.37 1.17
N ALA A 162 -4.40 -11.16 1.69
CA ALA A 162 -3.30 -10.41 2.30
C ALA A 162 -2.90 -10.94 3.69
N VAL A 163 -3.87 -11.38 4.50
CA VAL A 163 -3.60 -11.92 5.85
C VAL A 163 -2.72 -13.18 5.80
N PRO A 164 -3.03 -14.23 5.02
CA PRO A 164 -2.17 -15.42 4.96
C PRO A 164 -0.81 -15.10 4.34
N LEU A 165 -0.74 -14.23 3.32
CA LEU A 165 0.53 -13.79 2.76
C LEU A 165 1.40 -13.04 3.79
N ALA A 166 0.82 -12.11 4.55
CA ALA A 166 1.53 -11.38 5.60
C ALA A 166 2.01 -12.31 6.72
N ALA A 167 1.18 -13.27 7.13
CA ALA A 167 1.56 -14.30 8.10
C ALA A 167 2.72 -15.17 7.57
N ALA A 168 2.65 -15.60 6.31
CA ALA A 168 3.71 -16.38 5.68
C ALA A 168 5.03 -15.61 5.58
N ILE A 169 4.99 -14.32 5.22
CA ILE A 169 6.19 -13.45 5.22
C ILE A 169 6.76 -13.33 6.63
N GLY A 170 5.93 -13.04 7.63
CA GLY A 170 6.38 -12.91 9.02
C GLY A 170 7.05 -14.19 9.53
N LEU A 171 6.46 -15.35 9.26
CA LEU A 171 7.05 -16.65 9.59
C LEU A 171 8.35 -16.90 8.81
N ALA A 172 8.39 -16.61 7.51
CA ALA A 172 9.59 -16.82 6.71
C ALA A 172 10.74 -15.89 7.17
N LEU A 173 10.45 -14.64 7.51
CA LEU A 173 11.42 -13.71 8.08
C LEU A 173 12.00 -14.20 9.42
N LEU A 174 11.19 -14.88 10.25
CA LEU A 174 11.62 -15.40 11.54
C LEU A 174 12.37 -16.75 11.44
N LEU A 175 12.01 -17.60 10.48
CA LEU A 175 12.48 -18.99 10.41
C LEU A 175 13.54 -19.25 9.34
N VAL A 176 13.51 -18.50 8.24
CA VAL A 176 14.36 -18.72 7.06
C VAL A 176 15.31 -17.55 6.82
N GLY A 177 14.87 -16.32 7.14
CA GLY A 177 15.59 -15.11 6.79
C GLY A 177 15.35 -14.72 5.33
N ARG A 178 16.29 -13.98 4.72
CA ARG A 178 16.12 -13.47 3.35
C ARG A 178 16.33 -14.54 2.27
N GLY A 179 15.61 -14.41 1.16
CA GLY A 179 15.79 -15.24 -0.02
C GLY A 179 14.64 -15.11 -1.01
N GLY A 180 14.70 -15.88 -2.10
CA GLY A 180 13.71 -15.82 -3.18
C GLY A 180 12.28 -16.12 -2.74
N LEU A 181 12.09 -16.94 -1.70
CA LEU A 181 10.77 -17.19 -1.10
C LEU A 181 10.16 -15.91 -0.53
N VAL A 182 10.88 -15.19 0.35
CA VAL A 182 10.39 -13.96 0.97
C VAL A 182 10.20 -12.88 -0.09
N GLY A 183 11.14 -12.75 -1.03
CA GLY A 183 11.01 -11.82 -2.15
C GLY A 183 9.76 -12.09 -3.00
N THR A 184 9.43 -13.35 -3.26
CA THR A 184 8.22 -13.73 -4.02
C THR A 184 6.96 -13.42 -3.23
N LEU A 185 6.91 -13.80 -1.95
CA LEU A 185 5.77 -13.53 -1.08
C LEU A 185 5.53 -12.03 -0.91
N GLU A 186 6.59 -11.23 -0.76
CA GLU A 186 6.53 -9.77 -0.70
C GLU A 186 5.89 -9.19 -1.96
N ARG A 187 6.32 -9.60 -3.15
CA ARG A 187 5.73 -9.15 -4.42
C ARG A 187 4.25 -9.50 -4.52
N LEU A 188 3.87 -10.71 -4.13
CA LEU A 188 2.48 -11.13 -4.12
C LEU A 188 1.64 -10.27 -3.17
N LEU A 189 2.15 -10.02 -1.97
CA LEU A 189 1.45 -9.18 -0.99
C LEU A 189 1.32 -7.73 -1.48
N LEU A 190 2.39 -7.14 -2.01
CA LEU A 190 2.37 -5.79 -2.57
C LEU A 190 1.42 -5.69 -3.76
N ALA A 191 1.35 -6.71 -4.62
CA ALA A 191 0.38 -6.77 -5.72
C ALA A 191 -1.07 -6.81 -5.21
N VAL A 192 -1.35 -7.62 -4.18
CA VAL A 192 -2.68 -7.67 -3.53
C VAL A 192 -3.03 -6.32 -2.91
N VAL A 193 -2.10 -5.70 -2.18
CA VAL A 193 -2.29 -4.39 -1.53
C VAL A 193 -2.55 -3.28 -2.56
N ALA A 194 -1.73 -3.21 -3.62
CA ALA A 194 -1.90 -2.23 -4.69
C ALA A 194 -3.20 -2.46 -5.46
N GLY A 195 -3.52 -3.71 -5.80
CA GLY A 195 -4.77 -4.08 -6.46
C GLY A 195 -6.00 -3.72 -5.62
N TRP A 196 -5.98 -4.03 -4.33
CA TRP A 196 -7.04 -3.65 -3.40
C TRP A 196 -7.20 -2.12 -3.32
N GLY A 197 -6.09 -1.38 -3.19
CA GLY A 197 -6.10 0.09 -3.15
C GLY A 197 -6.70 0.69 -4.42
N LEU A 198 -6.30 0.18 -5.59
CA LEU A 198 -6.81 0.60 -6.89
C LEU A 198 -8.32 0.34 -7.03
N VAL A 199 -8.78 -0.86 -6.69
CA VAL A 199 -10.21 -1.22 -6.76
C VAL A 199 -11.03 -0.38 -5.76
N THR A 200 -10.49 -0.12 -4.58
CA THR A 200 -11.15 0.74 -3.57
C THR A 200 -11.26 2.18 -4.07
N ALA A 201 -10.15 2.76 -4.58
CA ALA A 201 -10.09 4.11 -5.11
C ALA A 201 -11.04 4.31 -6.31
N THR A 202 -11.03 3.37 -7.26
CA THR A 202 -11.94 3.40 -8.43
C THR A 202 -13.40 3.27 -8.01
N THR A 203 -13.72 2.38 -7.07
CA THR A 203 -15.08 2.23 -6.54
C THR A 203 -15.58 3.54 -5.91
N LEU A 204 -14.73 4.22 -5.13
CA LEU A 204 -15.07 5.51 -4.53
C LEU A 204 -15.25 6.61 -5.60
N GLY A 205 -14.37 6.67 -6.59
CA GLY A 205 -14.47 7.64 -7.69
C GLY A 205 -15.75 7.46 -8.52
N LEU A 206 -16.10 6.22 -8.87
CA LEU A 206 -17.28 5.89 -9.69
C LEU A 206 -18.60 6.02 -8.94
N ALA A 207 -18.65 5.63 -7.67
CA ALA A 207 -19.85 5.78 -6.84
C ALA A 207 -20.27 7.25 -6.75
N ALA A 208 -19.29 8.13 -6.71
CA ALA A 208 -19.54 9.55 -6.66
C ALA A 208 -20.01 10.10 -8.03
N ASP A 209 -19.44 9.69 -9.16
CA ASP A 209 -19.90 10.13 -10.50
C ASP A 209 -21.39 9.86 -10.73
N ARG A 210 -21.88 8.67 -10.33
CA ARG A 210 -23.30 8.30 -10.40
C ARG A 210 -24.20 9.30 -9.67
N ASP A 211 -23.83 9.69 -8.45
CA ASP A 211 -24.58 10.67 -7.65
C ASP A 211 -24.53 12.09 -8.25
N GLY A 212 -23.46 12.44 -8.97
CA GLY A 212 -23.34 13.74 -9.65
C GLY A 212 -24.20 13.86 -10.90
N ARG A 213 -24.46 12.75 -11.61
CA ARG A 213 -25.34 12.73 -12.79
C ARG A 213 -26.82 12.80 -12.42
N VAL A 214 -27.23 12.17 -11.32
CA VAL A 214 -28.62 12.23 -10.82
C VAL A 214 -29.03 13.65 -10.40
N ASN A 215 -28.07 14.47 -9.95
CA ASN A 215 -28.32 15.84 -9.49
C ASN A 215 -28.14 16.93 -10.57
N ARG A 216 -28.02 16.58 -11.86
CA ARG A 216 -28.06 17.58 -12.94
C ARG A 216 -29.51 17.75 -13.42
N PRO A 217 -30.07 18.97 -13.43
CA PRO A 217 -31.43 19.25 -13.88
C PRO A 217 -31.62 19.00 -15.38
#